data_AF-D4YPT0-F1
#
_entry.id   AF-D4YPT0-F1
#
_cell.length_a   1.000
_cell.length_b   1.000
_cell.length_c   1.000
_cell.angle_alpha   90.00
_cell.angle_beta   90.00
_cell.angle_gamma   90.00
#
_symmetry.space_group_name_H-M   'P 1'
#
loop_
_entity.id
_entity.type
_entity.pdbx_description
1 polymer ?
#
loop_
_entity_poly.entity_id
_entity_poly.type
_entity_poly.pdbx_seq_one_letter_code
_entity_poly.pdbx_strand_id
1 'polypeptide(L)'
;MPTFYDPVADAGEASQALRGLAHASRDFEHPQDLYGVLGDLLSGVRSLRQVLDQLATAHISHIADAHDDVGSHDVGVHNAQAAASMLRESSALVDQAEDHLNNAMSAAGRIAWHDPGANAPSERWISVVRLEGDQARAVFDRMHGEGVDSGLDHLKTWDRGEETTTEALENGYVYDE
;
A
#
# COMPACT_ATOMS: atom_id res chain seq x y z
N MET A 1 -5.01 25.27 -2.35
CA MET A 1 -3.54 25.23 -2.13
C MET A 1 -3.32 26.13 -0.94
N PRO A 2 -2.53 25.72 0.08
CA PRO A 2 -2.44 26.46 1.33
C PRO A 2 -2.06 27.91 1.07
N THR A 3 -2.83 28.83 1.63
CA THR A 3 -2.57 30.26 1.53
C THR A 3 -1.48 30.68 2.50
N PHE A 4 -1.34 29.98 3.64
CA PHE A 4 -0.38 30.27 4.73
C PHE A 4 -0.66 31.57 5.50
N TYR A 5 -1.66 32.37 5.09
CA TYR A 5 -2.03 33.63 5.73
C TYR A 5 -3.54 33.77 5.97
N ASP A 6 -4.37 32.86 5.45
CA ASP A 6 -5.80 32.79 5.77
C ASP A 6 -6.10 31.45 6.48
N PRO A 7 -5.99 31.41 7.83
CA PRO A 7 -6.20 30.19 8.59
C PRO A 7 -7.64 29.65 8.48
N VAL A 8 -8.63 30.50 8.14
CA VAL A 8 -10.02 30.07 7.97
C VAL A 8 -10.18 29.32 6.65
N ALA A 9 -9.65 29.86 5.55
CA ALA A 9 -9.65 29.18 4.26
C ALA A 9 -8.84 27.88 4.33
N ASP A 10 -7.65 27.93 4.92
CA ASP A 10 -6.75 26.77 5.02
C ASP A 10 -7.34 25.64 5.87
N ALA A 11 -8.07 25.96 6.95
CA ALA A 11 -8.79 24.95 7.74
C ALA A 11 -9.87 24.23 6.90
N GLY A 12 -10.57 24.96 6.04
CA GLY A 12 -11.54 24.40 5.11
C GLY A 12 -10.91 23.45 4.09
N GLU A 13 -9.76 23.82 3.52
CA GLU A 13 -8.99 22.97 2.61
C GLU A 13 -8.47 21.71 3.32
N ALA A 14 -7.91 21.84 4.53
CA ALA A 14 -7.42 20.71 5.31
C ALA A 14 -8.53 19.69 5.60
N SER A 15 -9.73 20.14 5.97
CA SER A 15 -10.89 19.28 6.17
C SER A 15 -11.29 18.53 4.89
N GLN A 16 -11.23 19.19 3.73
CA GLN A 16 -11.52 18.54 2.44
C GLN A 16 -10.46 17.51 2.08
N ALA A 17 -9.18 17.84 2.25
CA ALA A 17 -8.07 16.93 1.98
C ALA A 17 -8.16 15.65 2.82
N LEU A 18 -8.40 15.78 4.14
CA LEU A 18 -8.56 14.63 5.03
C LEU A 18 -9.79 13.78 4.67
N ARG A 19 -10.91 14.39 4.26
CA ARG A 19 -12.07 13.63 3.75
C ARG A 19 -11.76 12.88 2.46
N GLY A 20 -11.04 13.52 1.55
CA GLY A 20 -10.57 12.89 0.31
C GLY A 20 -9.66 11.69 0.60
N LEU A 21 -8.69 11.88 1.50
CA LEU A 21 -7.79 10.81 1.93
C LEU A 21 -8.55 9.65 2.59
N ALA A 22 -9.47 9.94 3.52
CA ALA A 22 -10.28 8.91 4.18
C ALA A 22 -11.17 8.12 3.20
N HIS A 23 -11.62 8.77 2.12
CA HIS A 23 -12.36 8.09 1.05
C HIS A 23 -11.44 7.19 0.21
N ALA A 24 -10.28 7.69 -0.20
CA ALA A 24 -9.32 6.97 -1.03
C ALA A 24 -8.66 5.80 -0.28
N SER A 25 -8.43 5.93 1.03
CA SER A 25 -7.78 4.90 1.86
C SER A 25 -8.67 3.69 2.18
N ARG A 26 -9.86 3.57 1.56
CA ARG A 26 -10.76 2.42 1.72
C ARG A 26 -10.24 1.20 0.98
N ASP A 27 -9.55 1.42 -0.13
CA ASP A 27 -8.96 0.38 -0.96
C ASP A 27 -7.54 0.81 -1.37
N PHE A 28 -6.57 -0.10 -1.24
CA PHE A 28 -5.21 0.08 -1.75
C PHE A 28 -4.95 -0.98 -2.81
N GLU A 29 -4.89 -0.58 -4.07
CA GLU A 29 -4.53 -1.47 -5.19
C GLU A 29 -3.07 -1.95 -5.09
N HIS A 30 -2.22 -1.10 -4.53
CA HIS A 30 -0.78 -1.29 -4.41
C HIS A 30 -0.37 -1.19 -2.93
N PRO A 31 -0.12 -2.30 -2.24
CA PRO A 31 0.26 -2.29 -0.82
C PRO A 31 1.55 -1.49 -0.53
N GLN A 32 2.43 -1.31 -1.52
CA GLN A 32 3.61 -0.45 -1.39
C GLN A 32 3.28 1.03 -1.09
N ASP A 33 2.09 1.51 -1.46
CA ASP A 33 1.67 2.91 -1.26
C ASP A 33 1.33 3.20 0.21
N LEU A 34 1.01 2.17 1.01
CA LEU A 34 0.67 2.28 2.43
C LEU A 34 1.76 3.03 3.21
N TYR A 35 3.03 2.79 2.89
CA TYR A 35 4.17 3.42 3.56
C TYR A 35 4.24 4.92 3.27
N GLY A 36 4.06 5.31 2.00
CA GLY A 36 4.06 6.73 1.60
C GLY A 36 2.92 7.50 2.25
N VAL A 37 1.71 6.96 2.17
CA VAL A 37 0.51 7.57 2.78
C VAL A 37 0.67 7.72 4.29
N LEU A 38 1.27 6.74 4.97
CA LEU A 38 1.55 6.83 6.40
C LEU A 38 2.56 7.94 6.75
N GLY A 39 3.57 8.16 5.90
CA GLY A 39 4.53 9.26 6.05
C GLY A 39 3.90 10.65 5.91
N ASP A 40 3.01 10.81 4.93
CA ASP A 40 2.26 12.06 4.74
C ASP A 40 1.28 12.31 5.89
N LEU A 41 0.58 11.27 6.36
CA LEU A 41 -0.31 11.36 7.52
C LEU A 41 0.45 11.77 8.78
N LEU A 42 1.63 11.20 9.02
CA LEU A 42 2.48 11.57 10.15
C LEU A 42 2.89 13.05 10.09
N SER A 43 3.22 13.57 8.91
CA SER A 43 3.51 14.98 8.70
C SER A 43 2.27 15.86 8.97
N GLY A 44 1.09 15.43 8.51
CA GLY A 44 -0.18 16.09 8.78
C GLY A 44 -0.54 16.14 10.27
N VAL A 45 -0.26 15.07 11.02
CA VAL A 45 -0.47 15.00 12.49
C VAL A 45 0.41 16.00 13.24
N ARG A 46 1.68 16.16 12.84
CA ARG A 46 2.57 17.20 13.39
C ARG A 46 2.03 18.61 13.15
N SER A 47 1.55 18.88 11.93
CA SER A 47 0.92 20.16 11.61
C SER A 47 -0.37 20.38 12.40
N LEU A 48 -1.20 19.35 12.56
CA LEU A 48 -2.43 19.42 13.36
C LEU A 48 -2.13 19.79 14.82
N ARG A 49 -1.11 19.16 15.42
CA ARG A 49 -0.65 19.51 16.78
C ARG A 49 -0.31 20.99 16.88
N GLN A 50 0.48 21.49 15.93
CA GLN A 50 0.86 22.90 15.89
C GLN A 50 -0.36 23.82 15.78
N VAL A 51 -1.35 23.46 14.95
CA VAL A 51 -2.61 24.21 14.84
C VAL A 51 -3.37 24.23 16.16
N LEU A 52 -3.46 23.10 16.88
CA LEU A 52 -4.12 23.04 18.19
C LEU A 52 -3.45 23.95 19.22
N ASP A 53 -2.11 23.94 19.28
CA ASP A 53 -1.35 24.85 20.14
C ASP A 53 -1.60 26.32 19.78
N GLN A 54 -1.58 26.65 18.48
CA GLN A 54 -1.83 28.00 17.98
C GLN A 54 -3.25 28.49 18.31
N LEU A 55 -4.26 27.64 18.15
CA LEU A 55 -5.65 27.97 18.53
C LEU A 55 -5.77 28.19 20.05
N ALA A 56 -5.10 27.37 20.86
CA ALA A 56 -5.07 27.55 22.31
C ALA A 56 -4.43 28.89 22.69
N THR A 57 -3.32 29.26 22.04
CA THR A 57 -2.68 30.56 22.24
C THR A 57 -3.59 31.71 21.80
N ALA A 58 -4.25 31.60 20.64
CA ALA A 58 -5.15 32.63 20.14
C ALA A 58 -6.30 32.95 21.12
N HIS A 59 -6.91 31.92 21.73
CA HIS A 59 -7.93 32.11 22.77
C HIS A 59 -7.42 32.92 23.98
N ILE A 60 -6.17 32.69 24.40
CA ILE A 60 -5.57 33.43 25.52
C ILE A 60 -5.15 34.84 25.10
N SER A 61 -4.63 35.02 23.89
CA SER A 61 -4.24 36.33 23.36
C SER A 61 -5.43 37.27 23.18
N HIS A 62 -6.61 36.74 22.85
CA HIS A 62 -7.85 37.51 22.66
C HIS A 62 -8.77 37.51 23.89
N ILE A 63 -8.27 37.09 25.05
CA ILE A 63 -9.10 36.92 26.27
C ILE A 63 -9.75 38.24 26.74
N ALA A 64 -9.10 39.38 26.48
CA ALA A 64 -9.61 40.71 26.83
C ALA A 64 -10.86 41.10 26.03
N ASP A 65 -11.08 40.49 24.86
CA ASP A 65 -12.23 40.76 23.99
C ASP A 65 -13.40 39.78 24.25
N ALA A 66 -13.18 38.75 25.09
CA ALA A 66 -14.10 37.63 25.24
C ALA A 66 -15.36 38.02 26.03
N HIS A 67 -16.53 37.73 25.48
CA HIS A 67 -17.83 37.89 26.13
C HIS A 67 -18.70 36.67 25.77
N ASP A 68 -19.66 36.30 26.62
CA ASP A 68 -20.69 35.34 26.24
C ASP A 68 -21.82 35.97 25.41
N ASP A 69 -22.81 35.17 24.99
CA ASP A 69 -23.92 35.62 24.13
C ASP A 69 -24.79 36.72 24.76
N VAL A 70 -24.75 36.89 26.08
CA VAL A 70 -25.48 37.94 26.80
C VAL A 70 -24.59 39.13 27.19
N GLY A 71 -23.32 39.12 26.78
CA GLY A 71 -22.36 40.21 26.98
C GLY A 71 -21.59 40.16 28.30
N SER A 72 -21.56 39.03 29.01
CA SER A 72 -20.77 38.86 30.24
C SER A 72 -19.30 38.60 29.92
N HIS A 73 -18.42 39.51 30.32
CA HIS A 73 -16.97 39.39 30.12
C HIS A 73 -16.39 38.24 30.96
N ASP A 74 -16.73 38.15 32.25
CA ASP A 74 -16.17 37.12 33.15
C ASP A 74 -16.48 35.70 32.66
N VAL A 75 -17.69 35.48 32.15
CA VAL A 75 -18.10 34.19 31.57
C VAL A 75 -17.36 33.93 30.26
N GLY A 76 -17.22 34.95 29.39
CA GLY A 76 -16.43 34.85 28.16
C GLY A 76 -14.97 34.48 28.41
N VAL A 77 -14.33 35.12 29.39
CA VAL A 77 -12.96 34.81 29.85
C VAL A 77 -12.85 33.37 30.32
N HIS A 78 -13.79 32.90 31.16
CA HIS A 78 -13.80 31.53 31.64
C HIS A 78 -13.92 30.52 30.48
N ASN A 79 -14.81 30.79 29.52
CA ASN A 79 -15.00 29.95 28.34
C ASN A 79 -13.74 29.91 27.45
N ALA A 80 -13.08 31.05 27.23
CA ALA A 80 -11.85 31.12 26.45
C ALA A 80 -10.71 30.30 27.11
N GLN A 81 -10.58 30.37 28.44
CA GLN A 81 -9.60 29.57 29.19
C GLN A 81 -9.90 28.07 29.13
N ALA A 82 -11.18 27.69 29.22
CA ALA A 82 -11.61 26.31 29.09
C ALA A 82 -11.28 25.77 27.69
N ALA A 83 -11.63 26.52 26.63
CA ALA A 83 -11.32 26.16 25.25
C ALA A 83 -9.80 25.98 25.04
N ALA A 84 -8.99 26.95 25.49
CA ALA A 84 -7.55 26.85 25.38
C ALA A 84 -6.95 25.64 26.12
N SER A 85 -7.52 25.27 27.26
CA SER A 85 -7.04 24.12 28.03
C SER A 85 -7.38 22.79 27.34
N MET A 86 -8.61 22.64 26.83
CA MET A 86 -9.00 21.46 26.07
C MET A 86 -8.21 21.31 24.76
N LEU A 87 -7.87 22.42 24.11
CA LEU A 87 -7.01 22.41 22.91
C LEU A 87 -5.58 21.97 23.23
N ARG A 88 -5.00 22.41 24.34
CA ARG A 88 -3.69 21.93 24.82
C ARG A 88 -3.71 20.44 25.18
N GLU A 89 -4.77 19.98 25.83
CA GLU A 89 -4.96 18.54 26.11
C GLU A 89 -5.06 17.74 24.81
N SER A 90 -5.83 18.24 23.84
CA SER A 90 -5.93 17.62 22.50
C SER A 90 -4.57 17.57 21.80
N SER A 91 -3.77 18.65 21.88
CA SER A 91 -2.40 18.69 21.36
C SER A 91 -1.53 17.59 21.96
N ALA A 92 -1.59 17.39 23.28
CA ALA A 92 -0.85 16.33 23.97
C ALA A 92 -1.33 14.91 23.60
N LEU A 93 -2.60 14.73 23.25
CA LEU A 93 -3.11 13.46 22.72
C LEU A 93 -2.65 13.23 21.27
N VAL A 94 -2.58 14.28 20.46
CA VAL A 94 -2.05 14.22 19.09
C VAL A 94 -0.55 13.91 19.10
N ASP A 95 0.22 14.43 20.07
CA ASP A 95 1.62 14.01 20.31
C ASP A 95 1.73 12.49 20.55
N GLN A 96 0.88 11.93 21.42
CA GLN A 96 0.86 10.49 21.66
C GLN A 96 0.48 9.69 20.42
N ALA A 97 -0.46 10.21 19.61
CA ALA A 97 -0.80 9.60 18.33
C ALA A 97 0.39 9.65 17.35
N GLU A 98 1.18 10.73 17.33
CA GLU A 98 2.41 10.82 16.55
C GLU A 98 3.39 9.70 16.91
N ASP A 99 3.61 9.44 18.21
CA ASP A 99 4.48 8.36 18.68
C ASP A 99 4.01 6.98 18.19
N HIS A 100 2.71 6.72 18.23
CA HIS A 100 2.14 5.49 17.69
C HIS A 100 2.31 5.38 16.17
N LEU A 101 2.13 6.48 15.43
CA LEU A 101 2.36 6.52 13.98
C LEU A 101 3.83 6.30 13.62
N ASN A 102 4.78 6.85 14.39
CA ASN A 102 6.21 6.59 14.21
C ASN A 102 6.55 5.10 14.39
N ASN A 103 5.93 4.45 15.40
CA ASN A 103 6.08 3.01 15.61
C ASN A 103 5.47 2.19 14.47
N ALA A 104 4.28 2.58 14.00
CA ALA A 104 3.64 1.96 12.84
C ALA A 104 4.48 2.11 11.58
N MET A 105 5.06 3.29 11.34
CA MET A 105 5.94 3.57 10.20
C MET A 105 7.19 2.69 10.23
N SER A 106 7.79 2.55 11.42
CA SER A 106 8.92 1.64 11.63
C SER A 106 8.57 0.18 11.34
N ALA A 107 7.37 -0.26 11.69
CA ALA A 107 6.88 -1.60 11.37
C ALA A 107 6.58 -1.77 9.89
N ALA A 108 5.90 -0.81 9.26
CA ALA A 108 5.57 -0.80 7.85
C ALA A 108 6.82 -0.87 6.97
N GLY A 109 7.90 -0.15 7.34
CA GLY A 109 9.17 -0.18 6.62
C GLY A 109 9.90 -1.53 6.64
N ARG A 110 9.46 -2.50 7.47
CA ARG A 110 9.99 -3.87 7.49
C ARG A 110 9.15 -4.85 6.67
N ILE A 111 8.01 -4.41 6.13
CA ILE A 111 7.15 -5.27 5.32
C ILE A 111 7.70 -5.31 3.90
N ALA A 112 7.99 -6.51 3.41
CA ALA A 112 8.25 -6.76 2.00
C ALA A 112 6.96 -7.26 1.35
N TRP A 113 6.24 -6.36 0.67
CA TRP A 113 5.10 -6.75 -0.14
C TRP A 113 5.59 -7.48 -1.38
N HIS A 114 5.09 -8.70 -1.60
CA HIS A 114 5.38 -9.49 -2.80
C HIS A 114 4.23 -9.38 -3.78
N ASP A 115 4.55 -9.23 -5.06
CA ASP A 115 3.58 -9.44 -6.12
C ASP A 115 3.26 -10.95 -6.19
N PRO A 116 1.99 -11.37 -6.04
CA PRO A 116 1.60 -12.77 -6.11
C PRO A 116 2.07 -13.47 -7.40
N GLY A 117 2.27 -12.73 -8.50
CA GLY A 117 2.75 -13.26 -9.78
C GLY A 117 4.27 -13.30 -9.93
N ALA A 118 5.03 -12.50 -9.18
CA ALA A 118 6.49 -12.40 -9.36
C ALA A 118 7.26 -13.65 -8.88
N ASN A 119 6.65 -14.45 -8.01
CA ASN A 119 7.21 -15.71 -7.51
C ASN A 119 6.49 -16.95 -8.03
N ALA A 120 5.56 -16.80 -9.00
CA ALA A 120 5.07 -17.97 -9.70
C ALA A 120 6.27 -18.64 -10.37
N PRO A 121 6.52 -19.95 -10.15
CA PRO A 121 7.57 -20.64 -10.89
C PRO A 121 7.28 -20.41 -12.37
N SER A 122 8.26 -19.89 -13.12
CA SER A 122 8.10 -19.82 -14.57
C SER A 122 7.85 -21.23 -15.06
N GLU A 123 6.64 -21.49 -15.58
CA GLU A 123 6.35 -22.72 -16.29
C GLU A 123 7.27 -22.72 -17.51
N ARG A 124 8.33 -23.53 -17.41
CA ARG A 124 9.33 -23.67 -18.45
C ARG A 124 9.13 -25.03 -19.11
N TRP A 125 9.02 -25.01 -20.44
CA TRP A 125 8.93 -26.20 -21.25
C TRP A 125 10.33 -26.79 -21.44
N ILE A 126 10.47 -28.10 -21.27
CA ILE A 126 11.71 -28.82 -21.57
C ILE A 126 11.53 -29.71 -22.79
N SER A 127 12.58 -29.84 -23.60
CA SER A 127 12.57 -30.84 -24.70
C SER A 127 12.85 -32.24 -24.14
N VAL A 128 11.84 -33.10 -24.13
CA VAL A 128 11.97 -34.51 -23.71
C VAL A 128 12.68 -35.36 -24.76
N VAL A 129 12.39 -35.13 -26.05
CA VAL A 129 12.98 -35.91 -27.14
C VAL A 129 12.98 -35.11 -28.43
N ARG A 130 14.06 -35.25 -29.21
CA ARG A 130 14.12 -34.80 -30.61
C ARG A 130 14.16 -36.03 -31.51
N LEU A 131 13.11 -36.24 -32.30
CA LEU A 131 13.03 -37.32 -33.26
C LEU A 131 13.27 -36.78 -34.67
N GLU A 132 14.05 -37.49 -35.46
CA GLU A 132 14.36 -37.14 -36.85
C GLU A 132 14.15 -38.35 -37.77
N GLY A 133 13.93 -38.08 -39.06
CA GLY A 133 13.79 -39.12 -40.08
C GLY A 133 12.71 -40.15 -39.78
N ASP A 134 13.06 -41.43 -39.87
CA ASP A 134 12.13 -42.55 -39.70
C ASP A 134 11.46 -42.58 -38.32
N GLN A 135 12.15 -42.09 -37.27
CA GLN A 135 11.59 -42.05 -35.91
C GLN A 135 10.46 -41.03 -35.79
N ALA A 136 10.64 -39.83 -36.38
CA ALA A 136 9.58 -38.83 -36.42
C ALA A 136 8.40 -39.31 -37.29
N ARG A 137 8.70 -39.97 -38.41
CA ARG A 137 7.69 -40.50 -39.33
C ARG A 137 6.81 -41.55 -38.65
N ALA A 138 7.40 -42.44 -37.84
CA ALA A 138 6.66 -43.44 -37.08
C ALA A 138 5.64 -42.82 -36.12
N VAL A 139 5.95 -41.68 -35.50
CA VAL A 139 4.99 -40.95 -34.64
C VAL A 139 3.83 -40.40 -35.48
N PHE A 140 4.13 -39.74 -36.61
CA PHE A 140 3.09 -39.18 -37.48
C PHE A 140 2.18 -40.24 -38.08
N ASP A 141 2.74 -41.39 -38.47
CA ASP A 141 1.97 -42.50 -39.02
C ASP A 141 1.00 -43.09 -37.98
N ARG A 142 1.41 -43.18 -36.70
CA ARG A 142 0.51 -43.55 -35.59
C ARG A 142 -0.57 -42.52 -35.36
N MET A 143 -0.22 -41.22 -35.35
CA MET A 143 -1.21 -40.15 -35.19
C MET A 143 -2.27 -40.16 -36.29
N HIS A 144 -1.88 -40.47 -37.54
CA HIS A 144 -2.81 -40.58 -38.66
C HIS A 144 -3.64 -41.87 -38.65
N GLY A 145 -3.04 -42.99 -38.24
CA GLY A 145 -3.70 -44.30 -38.27
C GLY A 145 -4.60 -44.59 -37.07
N GLU A 146 -4.16 -44.17 -35.87
CA GLU A 146 -4.75 -44.57 -34.59
C GLU A 146 -5.22 -43.37 -33.74
N GLY A 147 -4.93 -42.15 -34.21
CA GLY A 147 -5.31 -40.91 -33.54
C GLY A 147 -4.17 -40.27 -32.75
N VAL A 148 -4.35 -39.00 -32.41
CA VAL A 148 -3.36 -38.14 -31.74
C VAL A 148 -2.88 -38.74 -30.42
N ASP A 149 -3.79 -39.33 -29.65
CA ASP A 149 -3.47 -39.92 -28.34
C ASP A 149 -2.47 -41.08 -28.44
N SER A 150 -2.53 -41.92 -29.50
CA SER A 150 -1.55 -43.00 -29.71
C SER A 150 -0.16 -42.45 -29.99
N GLY A 151 -0.07 -41.33 -30.73
CA GLY A 151 1.20 -40.63 -30.93
C GLY A 151 1.76 -40.04 -29.63
N LEU A 152 0.89 -39.45 -28.81
CA LEU A 152 1.26 -38.89 -27.51
C LEU A 152 1.73 -39.98 -26.54
N ASP A 153 1.01 -41.09 -26.45
CA ASP A 153 1.38 -42.24 -25.60
C ASP A 153 2.68 -42.88 -26.05
N HIS A 154 2.96 -42.89 -27.35
CA HIS A 154 4.27 -43.27 -27.85
C HIS A 154 5.35 -42.29 -27.36
N LEU A 155 5.15 -40.98 -27.53
CA LEU A 155 6.12 -39.94 -27.10
C LEU A 155 6.39 -39.96 -25.59
N LYS A 156 5.39 -40.27 -24.75
CA LYS A 156 5.57 -40.43 -23.29
C LYS A 156 6.58 -41.50 -22.92
N THR A 157 6.84 -42.49 -23.78
CA THR A 157 7.82 -43.55 -23.48
C THR A 157 9.27 -43.04 -23.42
N TRP A 158 9.54 -41.84 -23.93
CA TRP A 158 10.85 -41.18 -23.82
C TRP A 158 11.01 -40.31 -22.58
N ASP A 159 9.92 -40.03 -21.86
CA ASP A 159 9.99 -39.32 -20.58
C ASP A 159 10.37 -40.29 -19.46
N ARG A 160 11.59 -40.13 -18.93
CA ARG A 160 12.12 -40.90 -17.80
C ARG A 160 12.02 -40.12 -16.48
N GLY A 161 11.24 -39.05 -16.44
CA GLY A 161 11.05 -38.21 -15.25
C GLY A 161 12.27 -37.34 -14.96
N GLU A 162 12.86 -37.48 -13.78
CA GLU A 162 13.98 -36.62 -13.33
C GLU A 162 15.22 -36.75 -14.22
N GLU A 163 15.48 -37.93 -14.79
CA GLU A 163 16.63 -38.14 -15.69
C GLU A 163 16.51 -37.23 -16.93
N THR A 164 15.36 -37.26 -17.61
CA THR A 164 15.08 -36.42 -18.79
C THR A 164 15.04 -34.94 -18.43
N THR A 165 14.52 -34.61 -17.24
CA THR A 165 14.50 -33.22 -16.74
C THR A 165 15.91 -32.69 -16.52
N THR A 166 16.77 -33.47 -15.87
CA THR A 166 18.16 -33.08 -15.58
C THR A 166 18.95 -32.94 -16.88
N GLU A 167 18.81 -33.89 -17.81
CA GLU A 167 19.48 -33.85 -19.10
C GLU A 167 19.06 -32.63 -19.94
N ALA A 168 17.76 -32.28 -19.94
CA ALA A 168 17.28 -31.10 -20.65
C ALA A 168 17.82 -29.79 -20.02
N LEU A 169 17.93 -29.72 -18.70
CA LEU A 169 18.52 -28.58 -17.99
C LEU A 169 20.02 -28.45 -18.28
N GLU A 170 20.77 -29.54 -18.25
CA GLU A 170 22.21 -29.56 -18.53
C GLU A 170 22.54 -29.17 -19.97
N ASN A 171 21.71 -29.61 -20.93
CA ASN A 171 21.87 -29.29 -22.35
C ASN A 171 21.23 -27.95 -22.76
N GLY A 172 20.55 -27.26 -21.84
CA GLY A 172 19.88 -25.99 -22.12
C GLY A 172 18.67 -26.11 -23.05
N TYR A 173 18.02 -27.28 -23.12
CA TYR A 173 16.78 -27.48 -23.88
C TYR A 173 15.55 -27.07 -23.06
N VAL A 174 15.58 -25.82 -22.61
CA VAL A 174 14.58 -25.19 -21.75
C VAL A 174 14.04 -23.97 -22.49
N TYR A 175 12.73 -23.83 -22.50
CA TYR A 175 12.01 -22.79 -23.21
C TYR A 175 11.04 -22.12 -22.25
N ASP A 176 10.96 -20.80 -22.31
CA ASP A 176 9.90 -20.05 -21.64
C ASP A 176 8.58 -20.24 -22.41
N GLU A 177 7.44 -19.93 -21.76
CA GLU A 177 6.10 -19.97 -22.38
C GLU A 177 5.97 -19.06 -23.62
#